data_AF-A0A409YY83-F1
#
_entry.id   AF-A0A409YY83-F1
#
_cell.length_a   1.000
_cell.length_b   1.000
_cell.length_c   1.000
_cell.angle_alpha   90.00
_cell.angle_beta   90.00
_cell.angle_gamma   90.00
#
_symmetry.space_group_name_H-M   'P 1'
#
loop_
_entity.id
_entity.type
_entity.pdbx_description
1 polymer ?
#
loop_
_entity_poly.entity_id
_entity_poly.type
_entity_poly.pdbx_seq_one_letter_code
_entity_poly.pdbx_strand_id
1 'polypeptide(L)'
;MSDSSDDPRFPSLELPEHPSFLTEGDTEIEKAYQSCLTFEREAQVSDSVAGLLRARMMGNLIIRAGSAEAQRYIARLINRCTEIPEEFRTLAAGIWRHIIYRAMRIIPTIVMAVDREDLPDAAPENAVFERDDYRCFITKSVDPVYVRSDPERHKKLLDEGYKPALVVPTKILPSKLKDETIMKSSDGPEPHETLTVRQFLKSYGGVDIVEERSQLNGVQNMVVLSYGASELFQGLGLWLKEKPNNRWQVRTLHNIDLIPKIQRDTEIISYYPIFPPDPRYFKLHAALSEVAYYSGLGHEIHRRYVQRENQKMFNTLEPDGSTPVVDVVISGWDLADCD
;
A
#
# COMPACT_ATOMS: atom_id res chain seq x y z
N MET A 1 33.15 -22.63 -6.10
CA MET A 1 32.63 -21.92 -7.28
C MET A 1 31.18 -22.32 -7.42
N SER A 2 30.30 -21.59 -6.73
CA SER A 2 28.85 -21.71 -6.84
C SER A 2 28.37 -20.44 -7.54
N ASP A 3 27.86 -20.59 -8.76
CA ASP A 3 27.11 -19.55 -9.46
C ASP A 3 25.95 -19.11 -8.55
N SER A 4 26.02 -17.89 -8.02
CA SER A 4 24.97 -17.29 -7.20
C SER A 4 24.57 -15.91 -7.72
N SER A 5 24.65 -15.69 -9.03
CA SER A 5 24.22 -14.45 -9.67
C SER A 5 22.76 -14.49 -10.16
N ASP A 6 21.94 -15.39 -9.62
CA ASP A 6 20.48 -15.24 -9.68
C ASP A 6 20.06 -14.16 -8.68
N ASP A 7 20.61 -12.96 -8.87
CA ASP A 7 20.04 -11.74 -8.32
C ASP A 7 18.62 -11.67 -8.91
N PRO A 8 17.55 -11.60 -8.10
CA PRO A 8 16.20 -11.57 -8.62
C PRO A 8 16.05 -10.28 -9.42
N ARG A 9 16.31 -10.37 -10.73
CA ARG A 9 15.99 -9.34 -11.71
C ARG A 9 14.55 -8.98 -11.43
N PHE A 10 14.31 -7.70 -11.22
CA PHE A 10 12.94 -7.19 -11.09
C PHE A 10 12.09 -7.86 -12.16
N PRO A 11 10.95 -8.46 -11.80
CA PRO A 11 10.08 -9.08 -12.79
C PRO A 11 9.82 -8.05 -13.89
N SER A 12 9.72 -8.50 -15.15
CA SER A 12 9.33 -7.59 -16.23
C SER A 12 8.12 -6.81 -15.76
N LEU A 13 8.24 -5.47 -15.78
CA LEU A 13 7.15 -4.59 -15.38
C LEU A 13 6.05 -4.55 -16.44
N GLU A 14 6.25 -5.24 -17.57
CA GLU A 14 5.26 -5.41 -18.63
C GLU A 14 4.11 -6.30 -18.18
N LEU A 15 2.91 -6.01 -18.68
CA LEU A 15 1.79 -6.89 -18.48
C LEU A 15 2.05 -8.23 -19.20
N PRO A 16 1.84 -9.39 -18.55
CA PRO A 16 2.02 -10.68 -19.20
C PRO A 16 1.04 -10.83 -20.37
N GLU A 17 1.50 -11.31 -21.52
CA GLU A 17 0.60 -11.55 -22.68
C GLU A 17 -0.43 -12.65 -22.40
N HIS A 18 -0.09 -13.57 -21.50
CA HIS A 18 -0.92 -14.69 -21.09
C HIS A 18 -1.06 -14.72 -19.56
N PRO A 19 -1.89 -13.81 -18.99
CA PRO A 19 -2.14 -13.80 -17.56
C PRO A 19 -2.94 -15.04 -17.15
N SER A 20 -2.78 -15.46 -15.89
CA SER A 20 -3.69 -16.42 -15.26
C SER A 20 -4.79 -15.65 -14.53
N PHE A 21 -6.04 -15.84 -14.95
CA PHE A 21 -7.21 -15.26 -14.30
C PHE A 21 -7.84 -16.25 -13.31
N LEU A 22 -8.65 -15.76 -12.35
CA LEU A 22 -9.37 -16.64 -11.42
C LEU A 22 -10.52 -17.38 -12.10
N THR A 23 -11.03 -16.83 -13.20
CA THR A 23 -12.10 -17.41 -14.02
C THR A 23 -11.63 -17.54 -15.47
N GLU A 24 -11.16 -18.72 -15.85
CA GLU A 24 -10.78 -19.02 -17.22
C GLU A 24 -11.98 -18.91 -18.17
N GLY A 25 -11.78 -18.28 -19.34
CA GLY A 25 -12.80 -18.13 -20.38
C GLY A 25 -13.82 -17.02 -20.12
N ASP A 26 -13.60 -16.15 -19.13
CA ASP A 26 -14.44 -14.96 -18.92
C ASP A 26 -14.08 -13.87 -19.93
N THR A 27 -14.85 -13.81 -21.02
CA THR A 27 -14.59 -12.92 -22.16
C THR A 27 -14.65 -11.43 -21.79
N GLU A 28 -15.37 -11.06 -20.72
CA GLU A 28 -15.43 -9.69 -20.21
C GLU A 28 -14.08 -9.28 -19.60
N ILE A 29 -13.48 -10.16 -18.81
CA ILE A 29 -12.16 -9.97 -18.19
C ILE A 29 -11.06 -9.96 -19.26
N GLU A 30 -11.10 -10.91 -20.19
CA GLU A 30 -10.13 -11.02 -21.28
C GLU A 30 -10.14 -9.75 -22.15
N LYS A 31 -11.33 -9.26 -22.54
CA LYS A 31 -11.47 -8.03 -23.31
C LYS A 31 -10.85 -6.82 -22.59
N ALA A 32 -11.17 -6.63 -21.31
CA ALA A 32 -10.65 -5.52 -20.53
C ALA A 32 -9.12 -5.57 -20.40
N TYR A 33 -8.58 -6.76 -20.21
CA TYR A 33 -7.14 -6.96 -20.12
C TYR A 33 -6.42 -6.72 -21.46
N GLN A 34 -6.98 -7.16 -22.58
CA GLN A 34 -6.44 -6.87 -23.91
C GLN A 34 -6.44 -5.37 -24.22
N SER A 35 -7.43 -4.62 -23.73
CA SER A 35 -7.40 -3.17 -23.82
C SER A 35 -6.21 -2.59 -23.05
N CYS A 36 -5.94 -3.08 -21.83
CA CYS A 36 -4.78 -2.64 -21.05
C CYS A 36 -3.44 -2.93 -21.77
N LEU A 37 -3.30 -4.10 -22.41
CA LEU A 37 -2.13 -4.43 -23.23
C LEU A 37 -1.98 -3.50 -24.45
N THR A 38 -3.10 -3.16 -25.09
CA THR A 38 -3.11 -2.24 -26.24
C THR A 38 -2.65 -0.85 -25.82
N PHE A 39 -3.21 -0.31 -24.72
CA PHE A 39 -2.78 0.96 -24.14
C PHE A 39 -1.31 0.94 -23.71
N GLU A 40 -0.81 -0.17 -23.14
CA GLU A 40 0.60 -0.29 -22.79
C GLU A 40 1.49 -0.17 -24.03
N ARG A 41 1.18 -0.90 -25.12
CA ARG A 41 1.94 -0.85 -26.37
C ARG A 41 1.93 0.55 -27.00
N GLU A 42 0.77 1.21 -27.02
CA GLU A 42 0.67 2.59 -27.50
C GLU A 42 1.50 3.57 -26.66
N ALA A 43 1.49 3.40 -25.33
CA ALA A 43 2.30 4.19 -24.42
C ALA A 43 3.81 3.91 -24.59
N GLN A 44 4.22 2.69 -24.92
CA GLN A 44 5.61 2.35 -25.28
C GLN A 44 6.02 3.07 -26.57
N VAL A 45 5.18 3.05 -27.60
CA VAL A 45 5.47 3.70 -28.90
C VAL A 45 5.59 5.21 -28.77
N SER A 46 4.80 5.81 -27.88
CA SER A 46 4.81 7.26 -27.60
C SER A 46 5.79 7.69 -26.50
N ASP A 47 6.53 6.76 -25.89
CA ASP A 47 7.43 6.99 -24.74
C ASP A 47 6.73 7.68 -23.55
N SER A 48 5.43 7.42 -23.37
CA SER A 48 4.64 8.01 -22.29
C SER A 48 4.74 7.20 -21.01
N VAL A 49 5.61 7.61 -20.09
CA VAL A 49 5.76 6.97 -18.77
C VAL A 49 4.43 6.94 -18.00
N ALA A 50 3.66 8.02 -18.04
CA ALA A 50 2.35 8.08 -17.37
C ALA A 50 1.36 7.08 -17.99
N GLY A 51 1.31 7.01 -19.33
CA GLY A 51 0.51 6.01 -20.05
C GLY A 51 0.88 4.58 -19.68
N LEU A 52 2.18 4.27 -19.62
CA LEU A 52 2.67 2.96 -19.22
C LEU A 52 2.22 2.58 -17.81
N LEU A 53 2.43 3.47 -16.84
CA LEU A 53 2.07 3.23 -15.45
C LEU A 53 0.55 3.02 -15.30
N ARG A 54 -0.27 3.82 -16.00
CA ARG A 54 -1.73 3.68 -15.99
C ARG A 54 -2.17 2.35 -16.59
N ALA A 55 -1.69 1.99 -17.78
CA ALA A 55 -2.03 0.74 -18.44
C ALA A 55 -1.67 -0.48 -17.57
N ARG A 56 -0.44 -0.50 -17.03
CA ARG A 56 0.05 -1.57 -16.16
C ARG A 56 -0.71 -1.66 -14.84
N MET A 57 -1.05 -0.51 -14.24
CA MET A 57 -1.87 -0.48 -13.03
C MET A 57 -3.24 -1.12 -13.28
N MET A 58 -3.92 -0.74 -14.35
CA MET A 58 -5.25 -1.27 -14.70
C MET A 58 -5.19 -2.78 -14.99
N GLY A 59 -4.19 -3.24 -15.75
CA GLY A 59 -4.00 -4.67 -16.00
C GLY A 59 -3.67 -5.45 -14.72
N ASN A 60 -2.84 -4.90 -13.83
CA ASN A 60 -2.54 -5.54 -12.55
C ASN A 60 -3.73 -5.53 -11.57
N LEU A 61 -4.63 -4.55 -11.63
CA LEU A 61 -5.87 -4.59 -10.85
C LEU A 61 -6.72 -5.79 -11.24
N ILE A 62 -6.74 -6.19 -12.51
CA ILE A 62 -7.39 -7.44 -12.94
C ILE A 62 -6.63 -8.65 -12.39
N ILE A 63 -5.32 -8.76 -12.65
CA ILE A 63 -4.53 -9.96 -12.31
C ILE A 63 -4.48 -10.19 -10.79
N ARG A 64 -4.40 -9.13 -10.00
CA ARG A 64 -4.17 -9.18 -8.54
C ARG A 64 -5.45 -9.08 -7.72
N ALA A 65 -6.62 -9.09 -8.35
CA ALA A 65 -7.88 -9.06 -7.63
C ALA A 65 -8.01 -10.30 -6.72
N GLY A 66 -8.57 -10.10 -5.52
CA GLY A 66 -8.72 -11.17 -4.53
C GLY A 66 -9.86 -12.16 -4.81
N SER A 67 -10.76 -11.85 -5.75
CA SER A 67 -11.89 -12.70 -6.12
C SER A 67 -12.30 -12.49 -7.59
N ALA A 68 -13.09 -13.43 -8.13
CA ALA A 68 -13.64 -13.33 -9.48
C ALA A 68 -14.59 -12.12 -9.64
N GLU A 69 -15.37 -11.81 -8.60
CA GLU A 69 -16.26 -10.66 -8.57
C GLU A 69 -15.47 -9.35 -8.67
N ALA A 70 -14.34 -9.26 -7.97
CA ALA A 70 -13.44 -8.12 -8.05
C ALA A 70 -12.81 -8.00 -9.45
N GLN A 71 -12.41 -9.12 -10.09
CA GLN A 71 -11.93 -9.10 -11.48
C GLN A 71 -12.98 -8.56 -12.45
N ARG A 72 -14.21 -9.09 -12.38
CA ARG A 72 -15.33 -8.62 -13.22
C ARG A 72 -15.67 -7.17 -12.98
N TYR A 73 -15.64 -6.72 -11.72
CA TYR A 73 -15.88 -5.32 -11.37
C TYR A 73 -14.88 -4.39 -12.08
N ILE A 74 -13.57 -4.68 -11.98
CA ILE A 74 -12.54 -3.88 -12.67
C ILE A 74 -12.68 -3.99 -14.19
N ALA A 75 -12.94 -5.19 -14.71
CA ALA A 75 -13.12 -5.41 -16.15
C ALA A 75 -14.29 -4.59 -16.71
N ARG A 76 -15.42 -4.50 -15.99
CA ARG A 76 -16.56 -3.65 -16.35
C ARG A 76 -16.21 -2.19 -16.38
N LEU A 77 -15.48 -1.70 -15.36
CA LEU A 77 -15.04 -0.30 -15.34
C LEU A 77 -14.17 0.01 -16.57
N ILE A 78 -13.21 -0.85 -16.88
CA ILE A 78 -12.34 -0.70 -18.04
C ILE A 78 -13.14 -0.74 -19.34
N ASN A 79 -13.94 -1.78 -19.57
CA ASN A 79 -14.67 -1.99 -20.81
C ASN A 79 -15.64 -0.84 -21.15
N ARG A 80 -16.19 -0.16 -20.14
CA ARG A 80 -17.02 1.05 -20.35
C ARG A 80 -16.21 2.22 -20.90
N CYS A 81 -14.93 2.32 -20.54
CA CYS A 81 -14.05 3.43 -20.89
C CYS A 81 -13.16 3.13 -22.11
N THR A 82 -13.27 1.95 -22.73
CA THR A 82 -12.38 1.56 -23.84
C THR A 82 -12.79 2.12 -25.20
N GLU A 83 -14.00 2.65 -25.32
CA GLU A 83 -14.46 3.27 -26.57
C GLU A 83 -13.80 4.64 -26.81
N ILE A 84 -13.43 5.33 -25.71
CA ILE A 84 -12.84 6.67 -25.73
C ILE A 84 -11.54 6.64 -24.91
N PRO A 85 -10.36 6.77 -25.54
CA PRO A 85 -9.07 6.70 -24.83
C PRO A 85 -8.94 7.61 -23.61
N GLU A 86 -9.51 8.81 -23.68
CA GLU A 86 -9.50 9.78 -22.56
C GLU A 86 -10.28 9.29 -21.34
N GLU A 87 -11.33 8.49 -21.52
CA GLU A 87 -12.07 7.93 -20.39
C GLU A 87 -11.24 6.87 -19.66
N PHE A 88 -10.48 6.05 -20.39
CA PHE A 88 -9.57 5.08 -19.78
C PHE A 88 -8.49 5.78 -18.94
N ARG A 89 -7.90 6.85 -19.48
CA ARG A 89 -6.92 7.68 -18.76
C ARG A 89 -7.53 8.32 -17.52
N THR A 90 -8.73 8.88 -17.66
CA THR A 90 -9.48 9.50 -16.55
C THR A 90 -9.78 8.48 -15.45
N LEU A 91 -10.24 7.27 -15.82
CA LEU A 91 -10.49 6.18 -14.87
C LEU A 91 -9.20 5.78 -14.12
N ALA A 92 -8.12 5.55 -14.86
CA ALA A 92 -6.83 5.17 -14.27
C ALA A 92 -6.28 6.28 -13.36
N ALA A 93 -6.34 7.54 -13.79
CA ALA A 93 -5.97 8.70 -12.98
C ALA A 93 -6.82 8.80 -11.70
N GLY A 94 -8.13 8.56 -11.82
CA GLY A 94 -9.06 8.56 -10.69
C GLY A 94 -8.72 7.47 -9.67
N ILE A 95 -8.48 6.24 -10.11
CA ILE A 95 -8.08 5.14 -9.23
C ILE A 95 -6.74 5.44 -8.56
N TRP A 96 -5.75 5.89 -9.32
CA TRP A 96 -4.46 6.27 -8.78
C TRP A 96 -4.58 7.34 -7.69
N ARG A 97 -5.24 8.46 -8.02
CA ARG A 97 -5.37 9.63 -7.15
C ARG A 97 -6.18 9.30 -5.90
N HIS A 98 -7.37 8.75 -6.08
CA HIS A 98 -8.35 8.64 -5.01
C HIS A 98 -8.20 7.34 -4.22
N ILE A 99 -7.79 6.25 -4.85
CA ILE A 99 -7.62 4.96 -4.18
C ILE A 99 -6.19 4.79 -3.67
N ILE A 100 -5.22 4.74 -4.58
CA ILE A 100 -3.85 4.32 -4.20
C ILE A 100 -3.16 5.44 -3.41
N TYR A 101 -3.22 6.68 -3.89
CA TYR A 101 -2.52 7.80 -3.26
C TYR A 101 -3.29 8.38 -2.06
N ARG A 102 -4.58 8.73 -2.21
CA ARG A 102 -5.38 9.31 -1.10
C ARG A 102 -5.78 8.28 -0.05
N ALA A 103 -6.32 7.15 -0.50
CA ALA A 103 -7.04 6.23 0.37
C ALA A 103 -6.20 5.05 0.86
N MET A 104 -4.97 4.86 0.41
CA MET A 104 -4.12 3.77 0.90
C MET A 104 -2.76 4.23 1.41
N ARG A 105 -2.20 5.30 0.85
CA ARG A 105 -0.92 5.83 1.34
C ARG A 105 -1.13 6.64 2.62
N ILE A 106 -0.61 6.12 3.73
CA ILE A 106 -0.66 6.77 5.04
C ILE A 106 0.74 7.23 5.39
N ILE A 107 0.87 8.46 5.89
CA ILE A 107 2.09 8.83 6.62
C ILE A 107 1.94 8.24 8.01
N PRO A 108 2.85 7.37 8.47
CA PRO A 108 2.77 6.80 9.80
C PRO A 108 2.55 7.88 10.84
N THR A 109 1.47 7.74 11.61
CA THR A 109 1.36 8.48 12.85
C THR A 109 2.38 7.87 13.80
N ILE A 110 3.49 8.58 13.99
CA ILE A 110 4.48 8.20 14.98
C ILE A 110 3.88 8.52 16.35
N VAL A 111 3.59 7.47 17.11
CA VAL A 111 3.29 7.61 18.54
C VAL A 111 4.57 7.32 19.28
N MET A 112 5.28 8.37 19.70
CA MET A 112 6.49 8.21 20.49
C MET A 112 6.12 7.65 21.86
N ALA A 113 7.06 6.98 22.53
CA ALA A 113 6.78 6.42 23.86
C ALA A 113 6.31 7.48 24.87
N VAL A 114 6.81 8.71 24.77
CA VAL A 114 6.35 9.85 25.59
C VAL A 114 4.88 10.18 25.32
N ASP A 115 4.44 10.16 24.06
CA ASP A 115 3.06 10.46 23.70
C ASP A 115 2.09 9.34 24.12
N ARG A 116 2.61 8.14 24.43
CA ARG A 116 1.78 7.01 24.89
C ARG A 116 1.26 7.21 26.31
N GLU A 117 2.02 7.91 27.16
CA GLU A 117 1.56 8.25 28.51
C GLU A 117 0.34 9.18 28.47
N ASP A 118 0.21 9.96 27.39
CA ASP A 118 -0.93 10.85 27.16
C ASP A 118 -2.12 10.14 26.48
N LEU A 119 -1.93 8.91 25.97
CA LEU A 119 -3.04 8.15 25.39
C LEU A 119 -3.97 7.64 26.49
N PRO A 120 -5.30 7.80 26.35
CA PRO A 120 -6.25 7.18 27.26
C PRO A 120 -6.01 5.68 27.37
N ASP A 121 -6.14 5.08 28.55
CA ASP A 121 -5.98 3.62 28.74
C ASP A 121 -6.85 2.81 27.77
N ALA A 122 -8.04 3.31 27.47
CA ALA A 122 -8.99 2.69 26.54
C ALA A 122 -8.69 2.95 25.05
N ALA A 123 -7.57 3.59 24.70
CA ALA A 123 -7.19 3.83 23.32
C ALA A 123 -6.87 2.50 22.61
N PRO A 124 -7.34 2.31 21.36
CA PRO A 124 -7.09 1.08 20.60
C PRO A 124 -5.60 0.83 20.35
N GLU A 125 -4.80 1.89 20.28
CA GLU A 125 -3.33 1.82 20.19
C GLU A 125 -2.71 1.09 21.39
N ASN A 126 -3.17 1.36 22.61
CA ASN A 126 -2.69 0.68 23.82
C ASN A 126 -3.06 -0.80 23.81
N ALA A 127 -4.31 -1.13 23.46
CA ALA A 127 -4.77 -2.51 23.35
C ALA A 127 -4.01 -3.33 22.29
N VAL A 128 -3.57 -2.69 21.19
CA VAL A 128 -2.76 -3.34 20.15
C VAL A 128 -1.34 -3.60 20.61
N PHE A 129 -0.73 -2.68 21.36
CA PHE A 129 0.55 -2.91 22.00
C PHE A 129 0.51 -4.09 22.97
N GLU A 130 -0.50 -4.15 23.82
CA GLU A 130 -0.70 -5.28 24.73
C GLU A 130 -0.88 -6.59 23.96
N ARG A 131 -1.81 -6.62 22.97
CA ARG A 131 -2.07 -7.80 22.13
C ARG A 131 -0.79 -8.40 21.54
N ASP A 132 0.08 -7.54 21.01
CA ASP A 132 1.29 -7.93 20.30
C ASP A 132 2.53 -7.97 21.23
N ASP A 133 2.35 -7.86 22.56
CA ASP A 133 3.40 -7.82 23.59
C ASP A 133 4.50 -6.77 23.31
N TYR A 134 4.12 -5.63 22.71
CA TYR A 134 5.01 -4.56 22.26
C TYR A 134 6.06 -5.04 21.24
N ARG A 135 5.78 -6.13 20.51
CA ARG A 135 6.69 -6.75 19.55
C ARG A 135 6.25 -6.48 18.11
N CYS A 136 7.22 -6.25 17.24
CA CYS A 136 7.03 -6.37 15.80
C CYS A 136 7.36 -7.80 15.35
N PHE A 137 6.35 -8.54 14.91
CA PHE A 137 6.48 -9.91 14.41
C PHE A 137 7.23 -10.02 13.06
N ILE A 138 7.36 -8.91 12.30
CA ILE A 138 8.06 -8.89 11.01
C ILE A 138 9.57 -8.75 11.17
N THR A 139 10.03 -7.87 12.07
CA THR A 139 11.46 -7.55 12.21
C THR A 139 12.09 -8.15 13.47
N LYS A 140 11.29 -8.85 14.29
CA LYS A 140 11.65 -9.22 15.67
C LYS A 140 12.17 -8.01 16.47
N SER A 141 11.49 -6.90 16.33
CA SER A 141 11.75 -5.71 17.15
C SER A 141 10.87 -5.72 18.40
N VAL A 142 11.35 -5.12 19.49
CA VAL A 142 10.55 -4.91 20.70
C VAL A 142 10.76 -3.49 21.22
N ASP A 143 9.70 -2.91 21.80
CA ASP A 143 9.76 -1.56 22.33
C ASP A 143 10.82 -1.39 23.45
N PRO A 144 11.75 -0.44 23.33
CA PRO A 144 12.81 -0.24 24.31
C PRO A 144 12.30 0.25 25.66
N VAL A 145 11.18 0.97 25.73
CA VAL A 145 10.62 1.46 27.01
C VAL A 145 10.00 0.30 27.77
N TYR A 146 9.30 -0.59 27.06
CA TYR A 146 8.68 -1.77 27.66
C TYR A 146 9.70 -2.75 28.25
N VAL A 147 10.80 -3.02 27.55
CA VAL A 147 11.82 -3.96 28.07
C VAL A 147 12.67 -3.37 29.21
N ARG A 148 12.72 -2.04 29.35
CA ARG A 148 13.47 -1.40 30.45
C ARG A 148 12.79 -1.55 31.80
N SER A 149 11.47 -1.72 31.84
CA SER A 149 10.73 -1.90 33.09
C SER A 149 10.81 -3.34 33.64
N ASP A 150 11.19 -4.32 32.81
CA ASP A 150 11.31 -5.74 33.18
C ASP A 150 12.60 -6.38 32.62
N PRO A 151 13.70 -6.37 33.39
CA PRO A 151 15.00 -6.90 32.94
C PRO A 151 15.00 -8.39 32.59
N GLU A 152 14.19 -9.20 33.28
CA GLU A 152 14.11 -10.64 33.01
C GLU A 152 13.41 -10.91 31.68
N ARG A 153 12.31 -10.19 31.42
CA ARG A 153 11.65 -10.23 30.11
C ARG A 153 12.57 -9.74 29.00
N HIS A 154 13.32 -8.67 29.24
CA HIS A 154 14.30 -8.17 28.27
C HIS A 154 15.32 -9.25 27.91
N LYS A 155 15.92 -9.91 28.90
CA LYS A 155 16.87 -11.00 28.68
C LYS A 155 16.25 -12.13 27.86
N LYS A 156 15.06 -12.60 28.23
CA LYS A 156 14.33 -13.64 27.50
C LYS A 156 14.08 -13.26 26.03
N LEU A 157 13.66 -12.01 25.76
CA LEU A 157 13.42 -11.51 24.41
C LEU A 157 14.71 -11.46 23.57
N LEU A 158 15.83 -11.04 24.16
CA LEU A 158 17.13 -11.07 23.50
C LEU A 158 17.55 -12.50 23.14
N ASP A 159 17.32 -13.46 24.05
CA ASP A 159 17.58 -14.89 23.83
C ASP A 159 16.70 -15.46 22.69
N GLU A 160 15.46 -14.97 22.54
CA GLU A 160 14.54 -15.27 21.41
C GLU A 160 14.94 -14.57 20.08
N GLY A 161 15.97 -13.72 20.12
CA GLY A 161 16.52 -12.99 18.99
C GLY A 161 15.83 -11.66 18.68
N TYR A 162 15.00 -11.14 19.60
CA TYR A 162 14.45 -9.81 19.47
C TYR A 162 15.50 -8.72 19.67
N LYS A 163 15.28 -7.55 19.08
CA LYS A 163 16.13 -6.37 19.26
C LYS A 163 15.33 -5.17 19.73
N PRO A 164 15.84 -4.35 20.67
CA PRO A 164 15.22 -3.09 21.01
C PRO A 164 15.17 -2.16 19.79
N ALA A 165 13.98 -1.73 19.41
CA ALA A 165 13.76 -0.75 18.34
C ALA A 165 12.39 -0.09 18.52
N LEU A 166 12.26 1.14 18.02
CA LEU A 166 10.97 1.84 18.06
C LEU A 166 9.92 1.04 17.30
N VAL A 167 8.86 0.64 17.99
CA VAL A 167 7.67 0.04 17.40
C VAL A 167 6.50 1.00 17.54
N VAL A 168 5.56 0.93 16.60
CA VAL A 168 4.41 1.83 16.50
C VAL A 168 3.16 1.02 16.16
N PRO A 169 1.98 1.48 16.59
CA PRO A 169 0.73 0.91 16.13
C PRO A 169 0.48 1.40 14.70
N THR A 170 0.39 0.47 13.78
CA THR A 170 0.24 0.74 12.35
C THR A 170 -1.16 0.35 11.91
N LYS A 171 -1.92 1.30 11.36
CA LYS A 171 -3.22 1.01 10.73
C LYS A 171 -3.02 0.26 9.41
N ILE A 172 -3.83 -0.77 9.18
CA ILE A 172 -3.80 -1.56 7.94
C ILE A 172 -4.45 -0.78 6.80
N LEU A 173 -5.68 -0.30 7.04
CA LEU A 173 -6.40 0.64 6.18
C LEU A 173 -6.50 2.02 6.85
N PRO A 174 -6.47 3.14 6.12
CA PRO A 174 -6.52 4.46 6.75
C PRO A 174 -7.86 4.79 7.38
N SER A 175 -7.81 5.51 8.49
CA SER A 175 -9.01 6.07 9.13
C SER A 175 -9.57 7.32 8.45
N LYS A 176 -8.81 7.95 7.55
CA LYS A 176 -9.23 9.15 6.80
C LYS A 176 -10.25 8.84 5.70
N LEU A 177 -10.59 7.58 5.48
CA LEU A 177 -11.69 7.13 4.60
C LEU A 177 -13.06 7.72 5.00
N LYS A 178 -13.16 8.35 6.17
CA LYS A 178 -14.37 9.01 6.70
C LYS A 178 -14.67 10.36 6.08
N ASP A 179 -13.71 11.00 5.41
CA ASP A 179 -13.93 12.32 4.86
C ASP A 179 -14.90 12.22 3.67
N GLU A 180 -16.10 12.78 3.81
CA GLU A 180 -17.11 12.76 2.75
C GLU A 180 -16.59 13.36 1.43
N THR A 181 -15.61 14.25 1.51
CA THR A 181 -14.94 14.83 0.34
C THR A 181 -14.12 13.79 -0.44
N ILE A 182 -13.57 12.78 0.24
CA ILE A 182 -12.89 11.64 -0.40
C ILE A 182 -13.93 10.70 -1.04
N MET A 183 -15.13 10.59 -0.45
CA MET A 183 -16.19 9.73 -0.98
C MET A 183 -16.94 10.33 -2.19
N LYS A 184 -17.00 11.65 -2.33
CA LYS A 184 -17.81 12.37 -3.32
C LYS A 184 -16.97 13.15 -4.35
N SER A 185 -15.75 12.74 -4.69
CA SER A 185 -14.95 13.47 -5.69
C SER A 185 -15.56 13.34 -7.10
N SER A 186 -16.55 14.18 -7.37
CA SER A 186 -17.19 14.41 -8.65
C SER A 186 -16.78 15.80 -9.14
N ASP A 187 -15.48 16.03 -9.31
CA ASP A 187 -14.98 17.29 -9.90
C ASP A 187 -15.17 17.31 -11.44
N GLY A 188 -15.97 16.38 -11.98
CA GLY A 188 -16.35 16.31 -13.39
C GLY A 188 -17.80 16.79 -13.62
N PRO A 189 -18.08 17.54 -14.71
CA PRO A 189 -19.39 18.11 -15.02
C PRO A 189 -20.46 17.10 -15.53
N GLU A 190 -20.16 15.81 -15.62
CA GLU A 190 -21.03 14.81 -16.25
C GLU A 190 -21.54 13.75 -15.24
N PRO A 191 -22.81 13.31 -15.35
CA PRO A 191 -23.47 12.36 -14.46
C PRO A 191 -23.06 10.89 -14.67
N HIS A 192 -21.86 10.63 -15.19
CA HIS A 192 -21.34 9.27 -15.24
C HIS A 192 -21.18 8.73 -13.83
N GLU A 193 -21.56 7.46 -13.62
CA GLU A 193 -21.50 6.74 -12.36
C GLU A 193 -20.09 6.90 -11.75
N THR A 194 -19.95 7.82 -10.80
CA THR A 194 -18.64 8.21 -10.27
C THR A 194 -18.06 7.05 -9.48
N LEU A 195 -16.84 6.63 -9.83
CA LEU A 195 -16.11 5.65 -9.05
C LEU A 195 -15.81 6.23 -7.66
N THR A 196 -16.62 5.87 -6.67
CA THR A 196 -16.36 6.29 -5.29
C THR A 196 -15.36 5.34 -4.63
N VAL A 197 -14.53 5.89 -3.72
CA VAL A 197 -13.60 5.08 -2.90
C VAL A 197 -14.34 3.96 -2.16
N ARG A 198 -15.55 4.26 -1.67
CA ARG A 198 -16.43 3.28 -1.02
C ARG A 198 -16.76 2.12 -1.95
N GLN A 199 -17.28 2.41 -3.15
CA GLN A 199 -17.70 1.37 -4.09
C GLN A 199 -16.51 0.51 -4.51
N PHE A 200 -15.36 1.13 -4.73
CA PHE A 200 -14.12 0.42 -5.07
C PHE A 200 -13.70 -0.52 -3.94
N LEU A 201 -13.55 -0.03 -2.70
CA LEU A 201 -13.10 -0.88 -1.59
C LEU A 201 -14.08 -2.02 -1.28
N LYS A 202 -15.39 -1.79 -1.43
CA LYS A 202 -16.40 -2.83 -1.26
C LYS A 202 -16.34 -3.88 -2.37
N SER A 203 -16.32 -3.45 -3.63
CA SER A 203 -16.41 -4.36 -4.79
C SER A 203 -15.10 -5.08 -5.09
N TYR A 204 -13.97 -4.41 -4.87
CA TYR A 204 -12.64 -4.94 -5.12
C TYR A 204 -12.06 -5.67 -3.89
N GLY A 205 -12.23 -5.07 -2.70
CA GLY A 205 -11.61 -5.55 -1.46
C GLY A 205 -12.52 -6.34 -0.54
N GLY A 206 -13.85 -6.32 -0.77
CA GLY A 206 -14.81 -6.91 0.16
C GLY A 206 -14.88 -6.16 1.51
N VAL A 207 -14.55 -4.87 1.52
CA VAL A 207 -14.55 -4.03 2.72
C VAL A 207 -15.55 -2.87 2.54
N ASP A 208 -16.66 -2.88 3.29
CA ASP A 208 -17.59 -1.76 3.29
C ASP A 208 -17.24 -0.79 4.42
N ILE A 209 -16.50 0.26 4.08
CA ILE A 209 -16.01 1.26 5.02
C ILE A 209 -17.11 2.03 5.78
N VAL A 210 -18.37 1.99 5.32
CA VAL A 210 -19.50 2.60 6.02
C VAL A 210 -20.04 1.66 7.09
N GLU A 211 -20.22 0.39 6.74
CA GLU A 211 -20.66 -0.65 7.69
C GLU A 211 -19.57 -0.94 8.72
N GLU A 212 -18.30 -0.85 8.32
CA GLU A 212 -17.13 -1.20 9.13
C GLU A 212 -16.49 0.01 9.86
N ARG A 213 -17.21 1.14 9.95
CA ARG A 213 -16.66 2.42 10.42
C ARG A 213 -16.06 2.35 11.82
N SER A 214 -16.66 1.59 12.73
CA SER A 214 -16.15 1.43 14.10
C SER A 214 -14.90 0.54 14.11
N GLN A 215 -14.91 -0.56 13.36
CA GLN A 215 -13.78 -1.50 13.25
C GLN A 215 -12.55 -0.86 12.60
N LEU A 216 -12.73 0.08 11.66
CA LEU A 216 -11.61 0.80 11.02
C LEU A 216 -10.78 1.65 12.00
N ASN A 217 -11.31 1.97 13.18
CA ASN A 217 -10.53 2.62 14.25
C ASN A 217 -10.23 1.67 15.41
N GLY A 218 -10.70 0.43 15.32
CA GLY A 218 -10.48 -0.59 16.34
C GLY A 218 -9.17 -1.34 16.14
N VAL A 219 -8.90 -2.22 17.10
CA VAL A 219 -7.73 -3.10 17.12
C VAL A 219 -7.68 -4.06 15.91
N GLN A 220 -8.82 -4.33 15.27
CA GLN A 220 -8.94 -5.19 14.09
C GLN A 220 -8.25 -4.59 12.86
N ASN A 221 -8.09 -3.27 12.80
CA ASN A 221 -7.46 -2.56 11.69
C ASN A 221 -6.05 -2.04 12.07
N MET A 222 -5.41 -2.63 13.08
CA MET A 222 -4.11 -2.18 13.60
C MET A 222 -3.18 -3.34 13.89
N VAL A 223 -1.88 -3.11 13.72
CA VAL A 223 -0.80 -4.07 14.00
C VAL A 223 0.44 -3.36 14.52
N VAL A 224 1.20 -3.96 15.44
CA VAL A 224 2.48 -3.38 15.88
C VAL A 224 3.59 -3.69 14.88
N LEU A 225 4.20 -2.64 14.33
CA LEU A 225 5.37 -2.75 13.45
C LEU A 225 6.54 -1.91 13.96
N SER A 226 7.78 -2.34 13.67
CA SER A 226 8.92 -1.45 13.83
C SER A 226 8.76 -0.24 12.90
N TYR A 227 9.25 0.93 13.32
CA TYR A 227 9.06 2.19 12.60
C TYR A 227 9.30 2.08 11.07
N GLY A 228 10.49 1.61 10.65
CA GLY A 228 10.80 1.47 9.22
C GLY A 228 9.90 0.44 8.48
N ALA A 229 9.44 -0.60 9.17
CA ALA A 229 8.48 -1.55 8.59
C ALA A 229 7.09 -0.93 8.45
N SER A 230 6.67 -0.07 9.39
CA SER A 230 5.43 0.71 9.29
C SER A 230 5.47 1.66 8.10
N GLU A 231 6.59 2.36 7.89
CA GLU A 231 6.77 3.26 6.75
C GLU A 231 6.64 2.53 5.42
N LEU A 232 7.33 1.39 5.25
CA LEU A 232 7.19 0.59 4.04
C LEU A 232 5.78 0.03 3.89
N PHE A 233 5.18 -0.46 4.97
CA PHE A 233 3.84 -1.05 4.93
C PHE A 233 2.81 -0.02 4.47
N GLN A 234 2.78 1.16 5.09
CA GLN A 234 1.84 2.22 4.73
C GLN A 234 2.17 2.92 3.40
N GLY A 235 3.43 2.83 2.96
CA GLY A 235 3.87 3.26 1.64
C GLY A 235 3.61 2.26 0.50
N LEU A 236 2.93 1.13 0.78
CA LEU A 236 2.72 0.02 -0.18
C LEU A 236 4.03 -0.66 -0.64
N GLY A 237 5.12 -0.42 0.09
CA GLY A 237 6.45 -1.00 -0.14
C GLY A 237 6.68 -2.32 0.60
N LEU A 238 5.77 -2.72 1.50
CA LEU A 238 5.79 -3.98 2.24
C LEU A 238 4.36 -4.50 2.37
N TRP A 239 4.12 -5.79 2.11
CA TRP A 239 2.81 -6.41 2.31
C TRP A 239 2.92 -7.83 2.82
N LEU A 240 1.78 -8.35 3.29
CA LEU A 240 1.65 -9.69 3.84
C LEU A 240 0.79 -10.54 2.93
N LYS A 241 1.33 -11.67 2.48
CA LYS A 241 0.59 -12.68 1.72
C LYS A 241 0.21 -13.84 2.63
N GLU A 242 -1.08 -14.11 2.75
CA GLU A 242 -1.59 -15.20 3.58
C GLU A 242 -1.03 -16.55 3.12
N LYS A 243 -0.66 -17.39 4.08
CA LYS A 243 -0.29 -18.80 3.93
C LYS A 243 -1.24 -19.63 4.80
N PRO A 244 -1.35 -20.96 4.55
CA PRO A 244 -2.09 -21.85 5.43
C PRO A 244 -1.65 -21.73 6.90
N ASN A 245 -2.58 -22.03 7.82
CA ASN A 245 -2.35 -22.06 9.27
C ASN A 245 -1.98 -20.70 9.88
N ASN A 246 -2.66 -19.61 9.50
CA ASN A 246 -2.44 -18.25 10.04
C ASN A 246 -1.00 -17.72 9.88
N ARG A 247 -0.27 -18.27 8.90
CA ARG A 247 1.07 -17.82 8.56
C ARG A 247 1.01 -16.75 7.48
N TRP A 248 2.01 -15.89 7.47
CA TRP A 248 2.10 -14.78 6.53
C TRP A 248 3.49 -14.74 5.91
N GLN A 249 3.53 -14.55 4.59
CA GLN A 249 4.75 -14.28 3.88
C GLN A 249 4.93 -12.77 3.76
N VAL A 250 6.05 -12.26 4.26
CA VAL A 250 6.39 -10.85 4.14
C VAL A 250 7.06 -10.60 2.79
N ARG A 251 6.43 -9.76 1.98
CA ARG A 251 6.93 -9.31 0.68
C ARG A 251 7.29 -7.83 0.76
N THR A 252 8.31 -7.42 0.00
CA THR A 252 8.79 -6.04 -0.03
C THR A 252 9.06 -5.63 -1.47
N LEU A 253 8.81 -4.35 -1.80
CA LEU A 253 9.01 -3.75 -3.12
C LEU A 253 10.50 -3.70 -3.50
N HIS A 254 11.37 -3.74 -2.51
CA HIS A 254 12.80 -3.72 -2.70
C HIS A 254 13.48 -4.85 -1.93
N ASN A 255 14.60 -5.35 -2.45
CA ASN A 255 15.67 -5.99 -1.66
C ASN A 255 16.40 -4.93 -0.82
N ILE A 256 15.64 -4.07 -0.15
CA ILE A 256 16.21 -3.07 0.74
C ILE A 256 16.72 -3.84 1.96
N ASP A 257 18.01 -4.10 1.96
CA ASP A 257 18.80 -4.51 3.13
C ASP A 257 18.83 -3.42 4.22
N LEU A 258 18.22 -2.25 3.97
CA LEU A 258 18.17 -1.13 4.93
C LEU A 258 17.23 -1.39 6.11
N ILE A 259 16.33 -2.40 6.04
CA ILE A 259 15.63 -2.88 7.23
C ILE A 259 16.31 -4.17 7.70
N PRO A 260 17.09 -4.13 8.78
CA PRO A 260 17.75 -5.32 9.29
C PRO A 260 16.73 -6.42 9.64
N LYS A 261 16.93 -7.61 9.07
CA LYS A 261 16.31 -8.88 9.50
C LYS A 261 14.78 -8.99 9.34
N ILE A 262 14.21 -8.53 8.23
CA ILE A 262 12.81 -8.89 7.88
C ILE A 262 12.67 -10.41 7.84
N GLN A 263 11.79 -10.96 8.68
CA GLN A 263 11.38 -12.36 8.69
C GLN A 263 10.46 -12.58 7.49
N ARG A 264 10.98 -13.22 6.42
CA ARG A 264 10.24 -13.44 5.18
C ARG A 264 9.02 -14.36 5.36
N ASP A 265 9.10 -15.27 6.31
CA ASP A 265 7.98 -16.12 6.74
C ASP A 265 7.75 -15.93 8.23
N THR A 266 6.55 -15.47 8.58
CA THR A 266 6.20 -15.13 9.96
C THR A 266 4.80 -15.63 10.30
N GLU A 267 4.47 -15.58 11.57
CA GLU A 267 3.15 -15.92 12.12
C GLU A 267 2.71 -14.76 12.99
N ILE A 268 1.44 -14.36 12.85
CA ILE A 268 0.86 -13.37 13.76
C ILE A 268 0.43 -14.13 15.02
N ILE A 269 1.25 -14.04 16.05
CA ILE A 269 0.98 -14.65 17.35
C ILE A 269 0.29 -13.59 18.20
N SER A 270 -0.98 -13.83 18.57
CA SER A 270 -1.66 -13.02 19.58
C SER A 270 -1.27 -13.56 20.96
N TYR A 271 -0.64 -12.73 21.78
CA TYR A 271 -0.20 -13.12 23.13
C TYR A 271 -1.32 -12.97 24.18
N TYR A 272 -2.39 -12.26 23.81
CA TYR A 272 -3.56 -12.00 24.65
C TYR A 272 -4.86 -12.46 23.96
N PRO A 273 -5.96 -12.67 24.70
CA PRO A 273 -7.27 -13.03 24.15
C PRO A 273 -7.96 -11.84 23.45
N ILE A 274 -7.18 -11.01 22.75
CA ILE A 274 -7.67 -9.91 21.92
C ILE A 274 -7.77 -10.43 20.48
N PHE A 275 -8.81 -10.02 19.76
CA PHE A 275 -9.01 -10.44 18.37
C PHE A 275 -7.80 -10.05 17.50
N PRO A 276 -7.30 -10.97 16.66
CA PRO A 276 -6.25 -10.64 15.70
C PRO A 276 -6.79 -9.60 14.69
N PRO A 277 -5.89 -8.90 13.96
CA PRO A 277 -6.35 -8.01 12.90
C PRO A 277 -7.18 -8.76 11.85
N ASP A 278 -8.16 -8.10 11.26
CA ASP A 278 -9.05 -8.72 10.27
C ASP A 278 -8.24 -9.07 9.00
N PRO A 279 -8.20 -10.35 8.58
CA PRO A 279 -7.42 -10.76 7.41
C PRO A 279 -7.88 -10.10 6.11
N ARG A 280 -9.14 -9.65 6.01
CA ARG A 280 -9.66 -8.95 4.81
C ARG A 280 -8.90 -7.64 4.57
N TYR A 281 -8.54 -6.91 5.63
CA TYR A 281 -7.78 -5.67 5.52
C TYR A 281 -6.37 -5.92 4.98
N PHE A 282 -5.70 -6.97 5.46
CA PHE A 282 -4.39 -7.37 4.93
C PHE A 282 -4.47 -7.81 3.47
N LYS A 283 -5.51 -8.57 3.08
CA LYS A 283 -5.70 -9.01 1.68
C LYS A 283 -5.88 -7.83 0.73
N LEU A 284 -6.72 -6.87 1.10
CA LEU A 284 -6.92 -5.64 0.32
C LEU A 284 -5.63 -4.82 0.22
N HIS A 285 -4.94 -4.60 1.34
CA HIS A 285 -3.66 -3.90 1.35
C HIS A 285 -2.61 -4.60 0.48
N ALA A 286 -2.52 -5.93 0.58
CA ALA A 286 -1.61 -6.75 -0.21
C ALA A 286 -1.90 -6.67 -1.71
N ALA A 287 -3.17 -6.79 -2.11
CA ALA A 287 -3.56 -6.67 -3.51
C ALA A 287 -3.15 -5.31 -4.09
N LEU A 288 -3.40 -4.21 -3.36
CA LEU A 288 -3.03 -2.86 -3.81
C LEU A 288 -1.52 -2.62 -3.77
N SER A 289 -0.80 -3.22 -2.83
CA SER A 289 0.66 -3.19 -2.79
C SER A 289 1.27 -3.95 -3.97
N GLU A 290 0.73 -5.10 -4.33
CA GLU A 290 1.14 -5.84 -5.52
C GLU A 290 0.85 -5.05 -6.80
N VAL A 291 -0.32 -4.39 -6.90
CA VAL A 291 -0.62 -3.50 -8.03
C VAL A 291 0.40 -2.37 -8.12
N ALA A 292 0.69 -1.68 -7.00
CA ALA A 292 1.68 -0.61 -6.97
C ALA A 292 3.09 -1.11 -7.35
N TYR A 293 3.44 -2.33 -6.94
CA TYR A 293 4.72 -2.96 -7.27
C TYR A 293 4.85 -3.31 -8.75
N TYR A 294 3.97 -4.19 -9.25
CA TYR A 294 4.08 -4.75 -10.60
C TYR A 294 3.77 -3.73 -11.69
N SER A 295 3.08 -2.64 -11.37
CA SER A 295 2.89 -1.53 -12.32
C SER A 295 4.11 -0.60 -12.43
N GLY A 296 5.06 -0.66 -11.50
CA GLY A 296 6.15 0.31 -11.38
C GLY A 296 5.76 1.60 -10.65
N LEU A 297 4.50 1.76 -10.25
CA LEU A 297 4.00 2.95 -9.54
C LEU A 297 4.73 3.20 -8.21
N GLY A 298 5.03 2.14 -7.45
CA GLY A 298 5.77 2.26 -6.19
C GLY A 298 7.18 2.81 -6.39
N HIS A 299 7.87 2.38 -7.46
CA HIS A 299 9.19 2.90 -7.81
C HIS A 299 9.11 4.37 -8.21
N GLU A 300 8.12 4.74 -9.02
CA GLU A 300 7.95 6.11 -9.47
C GLU A 300 7.59 7.07 -8.32
N ILE A 301 6.72 6.65 -7.39
CA ILE A 301 6.44 7.39 -6.16
C ILE A 301 7.74 7.65 -5.39
N HIS A 302 8.53 6.59 -5.19
CA HIS A 302 9.75 6.68 -4.41
C HIS A 302 10.78 7.60 -5.08
N ARG A 303 10.99 7.43 -6.40
CA ARG A 303 11.88 8.27 -7.21
C ARG A 303 11.54 9.75 -7.05
N ARG A 304 10.27 10.12 -7.17
CA ARG A 304 9.81 11.51 -7.03
C ARG A 304 9.91 12.03 -5.61
N TYR A 305 9.64 11.19 -4.61
CA TYR A 305 9.84 11.56 -3.21
C TYR A 305 11.30 11.93 -2.94
N VAL A 306 12.25 11.09 -3.39
CA VAL A 306 13.69 11.34 -3.25
C VAL A 306 14.09 12.63 -3.99
N GLN A 307 13.59 12.83 -5.22
CA GLN A 307 13.84 14.07 -5.97
C GLN A 307 13.35 15.31 -5.20
N ARG A 308 12.16 15.27 -4.62
CA ARG A 308 11.58 16.37 -3.84
C ARG A 308 12.39 16.68 -2.58
N GLU A 309 12.77 15.65 -1.82
CA GLU A 309 13.56 15.85 -0.60
C GLU A 309 14.95 16.40 -0.92
N ASN A 310 15.59 15.91 -1.97
CA ASN A 310 16.86 16.47 -2.46
C ASN A 310 16.69 17.94 -2.85
N GLN A 311 15.65 18.28 -3.63
CA GLN A 311 15.39 19.67 -4.03
C GLN A 311 15.13 20.60 -2.84
N LYS A 312 14.33 20.18 -1.85
CA LYS A 312 14.12 20.97 -0.63
C LYS A 312 15.43 21.22 0.10
N MET A 313 16.27 20.20 0.23
CA MET A 313 17.58 20.33 0.88
C MET A 313 18.46 21.36 0.15
N PHE A 314 18.49 21.35 -1.19
CA PHE A 314 19.20 22.36 -1.98
C PHE A 314 18.61 23.77 -1.81
N ASN A 315 17.29 23.92 -1.84
CA ASN A 315 16.62 25.22 -1.65
C ASN A 315 16.84 25.81 -0.26
N THR A 316 17.14 24.99 0.76
CA THR A 316 17.42 25.47 2.12
C THR A 316 18.89 25.91 2.27
N LEU A 317 19.76 25.57 1.32
CA LEU A 317 21.20 25.82 1.37
C LEU A 317 21.65 27.05 0.55
N GLU A 318 20.77 27.65 -0.25
CA GLU A 318 21.02 28.94 -0.95
C GLU A 318 20.13 30.05 -0.36
N PRO A 319 20.65 30.89 0.57
CA PRO A 319 19.90 32.01 1.17
C PRO A 319 19.73 33.22 0.24
N ASP A 320 20.22 33.13 -0.99
CA ASP A 320 20.35 34.22 -1.93
C ASP A 320 18.96 34.49 -2.54
N GLY A 321 18.23 35.44 -1.96
CA GLY A 321 16.83 35.78 -2.28
C GLY A 321 16.53 36.30 -3.70
N SER A 322 17.31 35.91 -4.71
CA SER A 322 17.13 36.29 -6.11
C SER A 322 16.65 35.16 -7.02
N THR A 323 16.65 33.90 -6.59
CA THR A 323 16.20 32.80 -7.45
C THR A 323 14.69 32.61 -7.27
N PRO A 324 13.85 32.89 -8.29
CA PRO A 324 12.43 32.60 -8.19
C PRO A 324 12.27 31.10 -7.92
N VAL A 325 11.51 30.78 -6.86
CA VAL A 325 11.15 29.40 -6.53
C VAL A 325 10.34 28.87 -7.70
N VAL A 326 11.01 28.13 -8.59
CA VAL A 326 10.34 27.39 -9.65
C VAL A 326 9.77 26.15 -8.97
N ASP A 327 8.52 26.25 -8.52
CA ASP A 327 7.70 25.14 -8.02
C ASP A 327 7.34 24.20 -9.18
N VAL A 328 8.34 23.63 -9.85
CA VAL A 328 8.14 22.55 -10.83
C VAL A 328 8.40 21.25 -10.09
N VAL A 329 7.43 20.86 -9.26
CA VAL A 329 7.40 19.54 -8.67
C VAL A 329 6.04 18.94 -8.97
N ILE A 330 6.01 18.16 -10.06
CA ILE A 330 4.94 17.25 -10.43
C ILE A 330 4.84 16.21 -9.29
N SER A 331 4.05 16.51 -8.28
CA SER A 331 3.75 15.65 -7.15
C SER A 331 3.13 14.33 -7.63
N GLY A 332 3.03 13.33 -6.75
CA GLY A 332 2.32 12.09 -7.09
C GLY A 332 0.87 12.32 -7.57
N TRP A 333 0.29 13.48 -7.24
CA TRP A 333 -0.99 13.96 -7.76
C TRP A 333 -0.93 14.27 -9.25
N ASP A 334 0.13 14.94 -9.67
CA ASP A 334 0.26 15.44 -11.02
C ASP A 334 0.56 14.29 -12.00
N LEU A 335 1.05 13.12 -11.55
CA LEU A 335 1.03 11.88 -12.37
C LEU A 335 -0.37 11.46 -12.81
N ALA A 336 -1.40 11.79 -12.01
CA ALA A 336 -2.78 11.57 -12.39
C ALA A 336 -3.19 12.54 -13.50
N ASP A 337 -2.67 13.76 -13.51
CA ASP A 337 -3.02 14.85 -14.44
C ASP A 337 -2.06 15.00 -15.63
N CYS A 338 -0.90 14.34 -15.62
CA CYS A 338 0.05 14.39 -16.73
C CYS A 338 -0.45 13.54 -17.89
N ASP A 339 -0.79 14.20 -18.99
CA ASP A 339 -0.75 13.66 -20.35
C ASP A 339 0.17 14.54 -21.20
#